data_AF-A0A679JP43-F1
#
_entry.id   AF-A0A679JP43-F1
#
_cell.length_a   1.000
_cell.length_b   1.000
_cell.length_c   1.000
_cell.angle_alpha   90.00
_cell.angle_beta   90.00
_cell.angle_gamma   90.00
#
_symmetry.space_group_name_H-M   'P 1'
#
loop_
_entity.id
_entity.type
_entity.pdbx_description
1 polymer ?
#
loop_
_entity_poly.entity_id
_entity_poly.type
_entity_poly.pdbx_seq_one_letter_code
_entity_poly.pdbx_strand_id
1 'polypeptide(L)'
;MAYHGEDLDLRTQQTWTPADLSPQPDAPSSNGKRGPFQAGPVLVDDTVLACFNQAYDIASAHRSIEVRVEHLLNAMTRVDPAAVALETHGVRVIAVKRETATIIAGDIPAAPGSGAVSPRRSEELAELLRLAASFASRRNAAVSVDDLLHVLSDQRSDFSQSELLFRFSSRLSPRDLPREMPEPLPPLTRADGRYQPSSLRYSADYGRPSYRNDYLGAPADALQNSRIDALEQMLRALSHDFTNERHIIAGLVRDLSRDTLAHQDDQGRGQAVLIERIGALEAMLRDGGASAGSAETLPLVSKLENIEAALELRLQEMSQSWTVLSTRLQELEASVRTRPVSDGVDLKPIADRLDIIEEAVLGHDQHRGIGDLADRLAKLEDDIGRVLAASTDTGRADALLGGFDKIDGLSNKLDTHNGSLNEIAVGLAERMSEVERAVAAEIETAAAKHQAYAHDLTEVHEALLKVNENQHTLAGSMDQWRTESATDVANILNRLSGIDRDAALPAETLAALNNHMEATNRFIIERYHRRHRFMYWLFGTDDWISASWPSTKATVAAEEQRLKEAGA
;
A
#
# COMPACT_ATOMS: atom_id res chain seq x y z
N MET A 1 31.15 -7.01 -1.33
CA MET A 1 30.75 -5.58 -1.36
C MET A 1 30.17 -5.22 0.00
N ALA A 2 30.23 -3.96 0.43
CA ALA A 2 29.57 -3.50 1.66
C ALA A 2 28.42 -2.55 1.30
N TYR A 3 27.46 -2.41 2.20
CA TYR A 3 26.34 -1.47 2.01
C TYR A 3 26.83 -0.02 2.08
N HIS A 4 26.30 0.86 1.23
CA HIS A 4 26.70 2.27 1.15
C HIS A 4 26.10 3.15 2.26
N GLY A 5 24.97 2.75 2.85
CA GLY A 5 24.36 3.46 3.98
C GLY A 5 24.93 3.04 5.34
N GLU A 6 24.85 3.92 6.34
CA GLU A 6 25.35 3.68 7.70
C GLU A 6 24.30 3.03 8.63
N ASP A 7 23.11 2.78 8.10
CA ASP A 7 21.87 2.54 8.84
C ASP A 7 21.35 1.09 8.77
N LEU A 8 21.94 0.27 7.88
CA LEU A 8 21.71 -1.17 7.77
C LEU A 8 23.05 -1.93 7.79
N ASP A 9 23.16 -2.96 8.62
CA ASP A 9 24.29 -3.90 8.59
C ASP A 9 23.92 -5.09 7.69
N LEU A 10 24.11 -4.93 6.36
CA LEU A 10 23.87 -5.97 5.36
C LEU A 10 25.15 -6.75 5.09
N ARG A 11 25.11 -8.07 5.27
CA ARG A 11 26.27 -8.95 5.06
C ARG A 11 25.96 -10.03 4.04
N THR A 12 26.92 -10.29 3.18
CA THR A 12 26.89 -11.43 2.23
C THR A 12 27.50 -12.67 2.87
N GLN A 13 27.32 -13.84 2.26
CA GLN A 13 27.95 -15.08 2.75
C GLN A 13 29.49 -14.96 2.85
N GLN A 14 30.11 -14.14 2.01
CA GLN A 14 31.55 -13.90 2.02
C GLN A 14 32.01 -13.00 3.17
N THR A 15 31.14 -12.12 3.65
CA THR A 15 31.41 -11.16 4.74
C THR A 15 30.80 -11.58 6.07
N TRP A 16 30.16 -12.76 6.11
CA TRP A 16 29.54 -13.31 7.30
C TRP A 16 30.58 -14.07 8.15
N THR A 17 30.88 -13.57 9.34
CA THR A 17 31.72 -14.26 10.32
C THR A 17 30.87 -14.79 11.48
N PRO A 18 31.03 -16.07 11.90
CA PRO A 18 30.22 -16.65 12.98
C PRO A 18 30.49 -16.04 14.36
N ALA A 19 31.51 -15.18 14.50
CA ALA A 19 31.78 -14.42 15.72
C ALA A 19 30.77 -13.28 15.98
N ASP A 20 29.99 -12.88 14.97
CA ASP A 20 29.03 -11.77 15.05
C ASP A 20 27.65 -12.15 15.61
N LEU A 21 27.45 -13.44 15.91
CA LEU A 21 26.24 -13.93 16.59
C LEU A 21 26.29 -13.71 18.11
N SER A 22 27.40 -13.21 18.65
CA SER A 22 27.52 -12.87 20.06
C SER A 22 27.03 -11.43 20.29
N PRO A 23 25.97 -11.19 21.08
CA PRO A 23 25.68 -9.83 21.54
C PRO A 23 26.89 -9.37 22.37
N GLN A 24 27.60 -8.37 21.86
CA GLN A 24 28.75 -7.79 22.55
C GLN A 24 28.27 -7.11 23.85
N PRO A 25 28.77 -7.50 25.05
CA PRO A 25 28.20 -7.06 26.33
C PRO A 25 28.69 -5.69 26.82
N ASP A 26 29.53 -4.97 26.06
CA ASP A 26 30.23 -3.80 26.56
C ASP A 26 29.95 -2.52 25.75
N ALA A 27 28.79 -1.92 26.00
CA ALA A 27 28.61 -0.48 25.83
C ALA A 27 27.83 0.06 27.05
N PRO A 28 28.36 1.04 27.82
CA PRO A 28 27.70 1.52 29.02
C PRO A 28 26.38 2.22 28.65
N SER A 29 25.28 1.57 29.00
CA SER A 29 23.91 2.11 28.92
C SER A 29 23.77 3.35 29.81
N SER A 30 24.06 4.53 29.25
CA SER A 30 23.72 5.79 29.89
C SER A 30 22.24 6.14 29.62
N ASN A 31 21.42 5.99 30.66
CA ASN A 31 20.16 6.70 30.91
C ASN A 31 19.12 6.84 29.78
N GLY A 32 18.05 6.03 29.88
CA GLY A 32 16.69 6.57 29.98
C GLY A 32 16.01 7.15 28.73
N LYS A 33 16.61 7.05 27.54
CA LYS A 33 15.92 7.27 26.27
C LYS A 33 16.08 6.00 25.43
N ARG A 34 14.99 5.26 25.21
CA ARG A 34 14.96 4.15 24.26
C ARG A 34 15.36 4.69 22.88
N GLY A 35 16.58 4.41 22.44
CA GLY A 35 17.02 4.64 21.06
C GLY A 35 16.31 3.68 20.10
N PRO A 36 16.26 3.99 18.80
CA PRO A 36 15.68 3.10 17.81
C PRO A 36 16.46 1.78 17.81
N PHE A 37 15.75 0.66 17.87
CA PHE A 37 16.30 -0.69 17.85
C PHE A 37 17.34 -0.84 16.72
N GLN A 38 18.60 -1.03 17.07
CA GLN A 38 19.63 -1.44 16.11
C GLN A 38 19.26 -2.82 15.58
N ALA A 39 18.93 -2.90 14.28
CA ALA A 39 18.80 -4.16 13.58
C ALA A 39 20.18 -4.84 13.58
N GLY A 40 20.25 -6.06 14.11
CA GLY A 40 21.47 -6.86 14.02
C GLY A 40 21.86 -7.16 12.57
N PRO A 41 23.05 -7.73 12.32
CA PRO A 41 23.53 -8.02 10.98
C PRO A 41 22.56 -8.95 10.23
N VAL A 42 22.13 -8.53 9.03
CA VAL A 42 21.22 -9.30 8.17
C VAL A 42 22.02 -9.98 7.06
N LEU A 43 21.89 -11.29 6.96
CA LEU A 43 22.50 -12.08 5.87
C LEU A 43 21.67 -11.93 4.58
N VAL A 44 22.26 -11.32 3.55
CA VAL A 44 21.64 -11.04 2.24
C VAL A 44 22.45 -11.67 1.11
N ASP A 45 21.79 -11.97 0.00
CA ASP A 45 22.45 -12.38 -1.25
C ASP A 45 23.19 -11.19 -1.91
N ASP A 46 24.18 -11.50 -2.76
CA ASP A 46 24.96 -10.50 -3.50
C ASP A 46 24.07 -9.65 -4.40
N THR A 47 23.02 -10.25 -4.98
CA THR A 47 22.04 -9.55 -5.82
C THR A 47 21.22 -8.54 -5.01
N VAL A 48 20.76 -8.93 -3.82
CA VAL A 48 20.01 -8.06 -2.91
C VAL A 48 20.90 -6.91 -2.45
N LEU A 49 22.15 -7.18 -2.04
CA LEU A 49 23.07 -6.13 -1.65
C LEU A 49 23.32 -5.12 -2.79
N ALA A 50 23.47 -5.61 -4.03
CA ALA A 50 23.62 -4.75 -5.20
C ALA A 50 22.37 -3.88 -5.44
N CYS A 51 21.17 -4.42 -5.25
CA CYS A 51 19.92 -3.65 -5.34
C CYS A 51 19.83 -2.57 -4.25
N PHE A 52 20.22 -2.87 -3.01
CA PHE A 52 20.21 -1.89 -1.91
C PHE A 52 21.23 -0.77 -2.13
N ASN A 53 22.45 -1.07 -2.60
CA ASN A 53 23.43 -0.04 -2.96
C ASN A 53 22.92 0.82 -4.12
N GLN A 54 22.34 0.19 -5.15
CA GLN A 54 21.79 0.92 -6.28
C GLN A 54 20.58 1.79 -5.88
N ALA A 55 19.77 1.36 -4.91
CA ALA A 55 18.67 2.12 -4.35
C ALA A 55 19.16 3.35 -3.56
N TYR A 56 20.21 3.17 -2.76
CA TYR A 56 20.88 4.27 -2.05
C TYR A 56 21.43 5.31 -3.04
N ASP A 57 22.09 4.86 -4.11
CA ASP A 57 22.62 5.75 -5.14
C ASP A 57 21.52 6.53 -5.87
N ILE A 58 20.36 5.88 -6.14
CA ILE A 58 19.19 6.54 -6.74
C ILE A 58 18.63 7.59 -5.77
N ALA A 59 18.42 7.24 -4.50
CA ALA A 59 17.92 8.18 -3.49
C ALA A 59 18.86 9.39 -3.32
N SER A 60 20.17 9.15 -3.30
CA SER A 60 21.18 10.21 -3.24
C SER A 60 21.15 11.11 -4.48
N ALA A 61 21.02 10.51 -5.68
CA ALA A 61 20.92 11.26 -6.94
C ALA A 61 19.66 12.15 -7.00
N HIS A 62 18.54 11.67 -6.47
CA HIS A 62 17.29 12.43 -6.38
C HIS A 62 17.18 13.34 -5.14
N ARG A 63 18.24 13.38 -4.30
CA ARG A 63 18.29 14.17 -3.06
C ARG A 63 17.14 13.86 -2.10
N SER A 64 16.70 12.61 -2.08
CA SER A 64 15.73 12.12 -1.11
C SER A 64 16.40 12.04 0.27
N ILE A 65 15.67 12.39 1.33
CA ILE A 65 16.16 12.23 2.71
C ILE A 65 16.20 10.74 3.08
N GLU A 66 15.34 9.94 2.46
CA GLU A 66 15.20 8.53 2.79
C GLU A 66 15.28 7.60 1.57
N VAL A 67 15.92 6.44 1.77
CA VAL A 67 15.85 5.29 0.88
C VAL A 67 14.54 4.56 1.16
N ARG A 68 13.56 4.80 0.29
CA ARG A 68 12.24 4.16 0.31
C ARG A 68 12.13 2.89 -0.56
N VAL A 69 11.02 2.16 -0.42
CA VAL A 69 10.69 0.96 -1.19
C VAL A 69 10.64 1.24 -2.70
N GLU A 70 10.23 2.43 -3.16
CA GLU A 70 10.22 2.77 -4.59
C GLU A 70 11.63 2.84 -5.18
N HIS A 71 12.61 3.31 -4.39
CA HIS A 71 14.01 3.32 -4.80
C HIS A 71 14.56 1.90 -4.94
N LEU A 72 14.16 0.99 -4.02
CA LEU A 72 14.49 -0.42 -4.09
C LEU A 72 13.85 -1.09 -5.32
N LEU A 73 12.56 -0.87 -5.57
CA LEU A 73 11.87 -1.42 -6.74
C LEU A 73 12.50 -0.91 -8.05
N ASN A 74 12.79 0.40 -8.14
CA ASN A 74 13.47 0.96 -9.30
C ASN A 74 14.88 0.35 -9.47
N ALA A 75 15.62 0.14 -8.38
CA ALA A 75 16.92 -0.52 -8.40
C ALA A 75 16.82 -1.98 -8.87
N MET A 76 15.80 -2.74 -8.44
CA MET A 76 15.55 -4.11 -8.88
C MET A 76 15.27 -4.20 -10.39
N THR A 77 14.69 -3.17 -11.00
CA THR A 77 14.53 -3.13 -12.48
C THR A 77 15.82 -2.83 -13.25
N ARG A 78 16.90 -2.42 -12.56
CA ARG A 78 18.18 -2.02 -13.17
C ARG A 78 19.29 -3.05 -12.96
N VAL A 79 19.15 -3.92 -11.96
CA VAL A 79 20.08 -5.02 -11.68
C VAL A 79 19.59 -6.26 -12.42
N ASP A 80 20.33 -6.73 -13.43
CA ASP A 80 19.85 -7.78 -14.36
C ASP A 80 19.33 -9.05 -13.66
N PRO A 81 20.01 -9.62 -12.64
CA PRO A 81 19.48 -10.79 -11.92
C PRO A 81 18.13 -10.53 -11.22
N ALA A 82 17.93 -9.33 -10.67
CA ALA A 82 16.69 -8.95 -10.00
C ALA A 82 15.57 -8.65 -10.99
N ALA A 83 15.90 -8.11 -12.17
CA ALA A 83 14.95 -7.90 -13.26
C ALA A 83 14.41 -9.24 -13.79
N VAL A 84 15.28 -10.25 -13.96
CA VAL A 84 14.87 -11.61 -14.35
C VAL A 84 13.94 -12.23 -13.29
N ALA A 85 14.23 -12.03 -12.00
CA ALA A 85 13.35 -12.49 -10.93
C ALA A 85 11.96 -11.82 -11.00
N LEU A 86 11.91 -10.50 -11.21
CA LEU A 86 10.65 -9.76 -11.41
C LEU A 86 9.83 -10.32 -12.59
N GLU A 87 10.46 -10.60 -13.73
CA GLU A 87 9.80 -11.20 -14.89
C GLU A 87 9.28 -12.61 -14.60
N THR A 88 10.02 -13.40 -13.82
CA THR A 88 9.63 -14.74 -13.40
C THR A 88 8.37 -14.71 -12.53
N HIS A 89 8.19 -13.68 -11.71
CA HIS A 89 6.96 -13.41 -10.94
C HIS A 89 5.85 -12.74 -11.77
N GLY A 90 6.02 -12.66 -13.09
CA GLY A 90 5.05 -12.09 -14.03
C GLY A 90 4.97 -10.57 -14.01
N VAL A 91 5.93 -9.86 -13.39
CA VAL A 91 5.91 -8.41 -13.29
C VAL A 91 6.49 -7.77 -14.56
N ARG A 92 5.76 -6.79 -15.13
CA ARG A 92 6.24 -6.03 -16.30
C ARG A 92 7.32 -5.02 -15.90
N VAL A 93 8.59 -5.41 -16.03
CA VAL A 93 9.77 -4.63 -15.59
C VAL A 93 9.79 -3.20 -16.16
N ILE A 94 9.52 -3.02 -17.46
CA ILE A 94 9.54 -1.69 -18.10
C ILE A 94 8.46 -0.77 -17.51
N ALA A 95 7.29 -1.31 -17.18
CA ALA A 95 6.18 -0.54 -16.62
C ALA A 95 6.50 -0.12 -15.18
N VAL A 96 6.99 -1.05 -14.35
CA VAL A 96 7.42 -0.76 -12.98
C VAL A 96 8.55 0.26 -12.96
N LYS A 97 9.52 0.15 -13.86
CA LYS A 97 10.62 1.11 -13.98
C LYS A 97 10.14 2.52 -14.29
N ARG A 98 9.19 2.66 -15.24
CA ARG A 98 8.62 3.96 -15.61
C ARG A 98 7.85 4.56 -14.44
N GLU A 99 6.97 3.78 -13.81
CA GLU A 99 6.10 4.26 -12.73
C GLU A 99 6.90 4.63 -11.47
N THR A 100 7.86 3.79 -11.07
CA THR A 100 8.73 4.10 -9.93
C THR A 100 9.62 5.31 -10.21
N ALA A 101 10.12 5.48 -11.44
CA ALA A 101 10.84 6.69 -11.82
C ALA A 101 9.96 7.95 -11.78
N THR A 102 8.69 7.86 -12.19
CA THR A 102 7.77 9.01 -12.10
C THR A 102 7.44 9.36 -10.65
N ILE A 103 7.27 8.37 -9.77
CA ILE A 103 7.02 8.61 -8.35
C ILE A 103 8.25 9.26 -7.69
N ILE A 104 9.45 8.76 -7.97
CA ILE A 104 10.70 9.32 -7.44
C ILE A 104 10.93 10.75 -7.98
N ALA A 105 10.63 11.01 -9.26
CA ALA A 105 10.80 12.33 -9.86
C ALA A 105 9.73 13.35 -9.41
N GLY A 106 8.54 12.88 -9.04
CA GLY A 106 7.46 13.72 -8.50
C GLY A 106 7.65 14.09 -7.02
N ASP A 107 8.64 13.50 -6.35
CA ASP A 107 8.93 13.78 -4.95
C ASP A 107 9.72 15.09 -4.78
N ILE A 108 9.37 15.87 -3.77
CA ILE A 108 10.01 17.17 -3.52
C ILE A 108 11.37 16.90 -2.85
N PRO A 109 12.50 17.35 -3.43
CA PRO A 109 13.81 17.16 -2.82
C PRO A 109 13.84 17.89 -1.48
N ALA A 110 13.96 17.12 -0.39
CA ALA A 110 13.73 17.65 0.94
C ALA A 110 14.97 18.32 1.58
N ALA A 111 16.11 18.35 0.88
CA ALA A 111 17.32 19.07 1.29
C ALA A 111 17.47 20.40 0.51
N PRO A 112 17.16 21.57 1.10
CA PRO A 112 17.46 22.87 0.52
C PRO A 112 18.96 23.18 0.72
N GLY A 113 19.84 22.54 -0.05
CA GLY A 113 21.27 22.78 0.04
C GLY A 113 22.10 22.04 -1.01
N SER A 114 23.24 22.63 -1.40
CA SER A 114 24.22 22.05 -2.32
C SER A 114 25.23 21.15 -1.58
N GLY A 115 24.76 20.31 -0.66
CA GLY A 115 25.58 19.37 0.10
C GLY A 115 25.39 17.92 -0.39
N ALA A 116 26.37 17.05 -0.13
CA ALA A 116 26.20 15.61 -0.31
C ALA A 116 25.10 15.10 0.64
N VAL A 117 24.08 14.43 0.10
CA VAL A 117 22.96 13.87 0.88
C VAL A 117 23.28 12.41 1.18
N SER A 118 23.32 12.07 2.47
CA SER A 118 23.36 10.69 2.97
C SER A 118 21.94 10.25 3.34
N PRO A 119 21.19 9.62 2.41
CA PRO A 119 19.83 9.19 2.70
C PRO A 119 19.80 8.08 3.76
N ARG A 120 18.83 8.13 4.66
CA ARG A 120 18.60 7.08 5.68
C ARG A 120 17.54 6.10 5.19
N ARG A 121 17.48 4.86 5.65
CA ARG A 121 16.36 3.95 5.34
C ARG A 121 15.03 4.54 5.82
N SER A 122 13.99 4.34 5.03
CA SER A 122 12.62 4.47 5.55
C SER A 122 12.31 3.31 6.50
N GLU A 123 11.38 3.52 7.43
CA GLU A 123 10.97 2.45 8.35
C GLU A 123 10.24 1.32 7.59
N GLU A 124 9.48 1.65 6.53
CA GLU A 124 8.84 0.67 5.63
C GLU A 124 9.87 -0.26 4.96
N LEU A 125 10.99 0.29 4.47
CA LEU A 125 12.05 -0.50 3.85
C LEU A 125 12.70 -1.45 4.87
N ALA A 126 12.86 -0.99 6.10
CA ALA A 126 13.43 -1.80 7.17
C ALA A 126 12.50 -2.89 7.65
N GLU A 127 11.19 -2.62 7.70
CA GLU A 127 10.17 -3.61 8.00
C GLU A 127 10.10 -4.68 6.91
N LEU A 128 10.10 -4.29 5.63
CA LEU A 128 10.19 -5.21 4.50
C LEU A 128 11.40 -6.14 4.62
N LEU A 129 12.58 -5.59 4.91
CA LEU A 129 13.80 -6.37 5.08
C LEU A 129 13.72 -7.30 6.29
N ARG A 130 13.15 -6.85 7.42
CA ARG A 130 12.97 -7.64 8.64
C ARG A 130 12.06 -8.85 8.39
N LEU A 131 10.96 -8.63 7.67
CA LEU A 131 10.03 -9.69 7.29
C LEU A 131 10.68 -10.68 6.32
N ALA A 132 11.36 -10.18 5.28
CA ALA A 132 12.10 -11.02 4.34
C ALA A 132 13.19 -11.85 5.04
N ALA A 133 13.91 -11.25 6.00
CA ALA A 133 14.89 -11.94 6.83
C ALA A 133 14.26 -13.04 7.69
N SER A 134 13.04 -12.84 8.20
CA SER A 134 12.31 -13.87 8.93
C SER A 134 11.96 -15.08 8.06
N PHE A 135 11.59 -14.85 6.78
CA PHE A 135 11.32 -15.92 5.82
C PHE A 135 12.60 -16.65 5.39
N ALA A 136 13.68 -15.93 5.14
CA ALA A 136 14.98 -16.49 4.81
C ALA A 136 15.56 -17.32 5.97
N SER A 137 15.41 -16.83 7.21
CA SER A 137 15.84 -17.54 8.42
C SER A 137 15.13 -18.89 8.59
N ARG A 138 13.83 -18.98 8.30
CA ARG A 138 13.10 -20.27 8.30
C ARG A 138 13.67 -21.29 7.33
N ARG A 139 14.28 -20.82 6.23
CA ARG A 139 14.92 -21.66 5.21
C ARG A 139 16.43 -21.87 5.45
N ASN A 140 16.99 -21.29 6.52
CA ASN A 140 18.42 -21.21 6.78
C ASN A 140 19.22 -20.68 5.56
N ALA A 141 18.65 -19.71 4.85
CA ALA A 141 19.23 -19.13 3.64
C ALA A 141 19.48 -17.62 3.83
N ALA A 142 20.28 -17.03 2.94
CA ALA A 142 20.41 -15.59 2.83
C ALA A 142 19.13 -14.99 2.23
N VAL A 143 18.81 -13.74 2.56
CA VAL A 143 17.67 -13.03 1.96
C VAL A 143 17.91 -12.89 0.46
N SER A 144 16.95 -13.39 -0.31
CA SER A 144 16.93 -13.36 -1.77
C SER A 144 15.93 -12.33 -2.30
N VAL A 145 16.05 -12.00 -3.59
CA VAL A 145 15.07 -11.13 -4.27
C VAL A 145 13.65 -11.72 -4.21
N ASP A 146 13.53 -13.04 -4.26
CA ASP A 146 12.25 -13.74 -4.16
C ASP A 146 11.57 -13.54 -2.79
N ASP A 147 12.33 -13.44 -1.70
CA ASP A 147 11.77 -13.16 -0.36
C ASP A 147 11.15 -11.77 -0.29
N LEU A 148 11.83 -10.78 -0.88
CA LEU A 148 11.34 -9.41 -0.94
C LEU A 148 10.05 -9.33 -1.77
N LEU A 149 10.02 -10.02 -2.93
CA LEU A 149 8.83 -10.09 -3.77
C LEU A 149 7.68 -10.85 -3.10
N HIS A 150 7.99 -11.88 -2.33
CA HIS A 150 7.00 -12.63 -1.57
C HIS A 150 6.32 -11.74 -0.53
N VAL A 151 7.10 -11.02 0.29
CA VAL A 151 6.57 -10.10 1.31
C VAL A 151 5.72 -9.00 0.65
N LEU A 152 6.21 -8.38 -0.41
CA LEU A 152 5.49 -7.32 -1.12
C LEU A 152 4.19 -7.81 -1.78
N SER A 153 4.09 -9.10 -2.12
CA SER A 153 2.90 -9.68 -2.78
C SER A 153 1.86 -10.22 -1.80
N ASP A 154 2.30 -10.66 -0.62
CA ASP A 154 1.48 -11.27 0.42
C ASP A 154 0.86 -10.21 1.35
N GLN A 155 1.64 -9.19 1.74
CA GLN A 155 1.22 -8.12 2.65
C GLN A 155 0.68 -6.88 1.92
N ARG A 156 -0.35 -7.09 1.10
CA ARG A 156 -0.89 -6.08 0.17
C ARG A 156 -1.45 -4.80 0.84
N SER A 157 -1.79 -4.85 2.13
CA SER A 157 -2.29 -3.69 2.87
C SER A 157 -1.19 -2.85 3.52
N ASP A 158 -0.02 -3.45 3.74
CA ASP A 158 0.98 -2.89 4.66
C ASP A 158 2.00 -2.03 3.90
N PHE A 159 2.18 -2.29 2.60
CA PHE A 159 3.03 -1.51 1.71
C PHE A 159 2.21 -0.91 0.58
N SER A 160 2.20 0.42 0.45
CA SER A 160 1.52 1.12 -0.65
C SER A 160 2.04 0.70 -2.04
N GLN A 161 3.29 0.25 -2.09
CA GLN A 161 4.00 -0.16 -3.30
C GLN A 161 3.63 -1.58 -3.77
N SER A 162 2.90 -2.35 -2.94
CA SER A 162 2.34 -3.64 -3.31
C SER A 162 1.27 -3.52 -4.41
N GLU A 163 0.50 -2.43 -4.43
CA GLU A 163 -0.50 -2.15 -5.47
C GLU A 163 0.18 -1.92 -6.83
N LEU A 164 1.35 -1.28 -6.84
CA LEU A 164 2.13 -1.08 -8.06
C LEU A 164 2.56 -2.42 -8.67
N LEU A 165 3.10 -3.33 -7.86
CA LEU A 165 3.45 -4.66 -8.31
C LEU A 165 2.23 -5.45 -8.79
N PHE A 166 1.09 -5.33 -8.11
CA PHE A 166 -0.16 -5.97 -8.53
C PHE A 166 -0.67 -5.43 -9.88
N ARG A 167 -0.70 -4.11 -10.06
CA ARG A 167 -1.14 -3.44 -11.30
C ARG A 167 -0.31 -3.86 -12.51
N PHE A 168 0.98 -4.16 -12.29
CA PHE A 168 1.90 -4.58 -13.34
C PHE A 168 2.21 -6.09 -13.33
N SER A 169 1.58 -6.87 -12.44
CA SER A 169 1.63 -8.33 -12.44
C SER A 169 0.73 -8.86 -13.55
N SER A 170 1.30 -9.72 -14.39
CA SER A 170 0.64 -10.38 -15.50
C SER A 170 -0.17 -11.57 -14.97
N ARG A 171 -1.13 -11.32 -14.08
CA ARG A 171 -2.17 -12.33 -13.84
C ARG A 171 -3.11 -12.28 -15.03
N LEU A 172 -2.97 -13.27 -15.90
CA LEU A 172 -4.04 -13.76 -16.76
C LEU A 172 -5.31 -13.84 -15.90
N SER A 173 -6.27 -12.96 -16.18
CA SER A 173 -7.62 -13.06 -15.65
C SER A 173 -8.20 -14.42 -16.10
N PRO A 174 -8.81 -15.23 -15.22
CA PRO A 174 -9.50 -16.46 -15.63
C PRO A 174 -10.67 -16.23 -16.60
N ARG A 175 -10.97 -14.96 -16.93
CA ARG A 175 -12.01 -14.55 -17.87
C ARG A 175 -11.56 -14.50 -19.34
N ASP A 176 -10.27 -14.63 -19.62
CA ASP A 176 -9.73 -14.61 -20.99
C ASP A 176 -9.13 -15.97 -21.40
N LEU A 177 -9.91 -17.04 -21.24
CA LEU A 177 -9.69 -18.26 -22.01
C LEU A 177 -10.57 -18.21 -23.26
N PRO A 178 -10.01 -18.01 -24.47
CA PRO A 178 -10.69 -18.38 -25.69
C PRO A 178 -10.80 -19.90 -25.73
N ARG A 179 -12.05 -20.38 -25.69
CA ARG A 179 -12.41 -21.72 -26.15
C ARG A 179 -11.96 -21.84 -27.62
N GLU A 180 -11.33 -22.97 -27.95
CA GLU A 180 -10.83 -23.40 -29.27
C GLU A 180 -9.36 -23.04 -29.59
N MET A 181 -8.47 -24.02 -29.35
CA MET A 181 -7.24 -24.18 -30.11
C MET A 181 -7.57 -24.67 -31.53
N PRO A 182 -6.88 -24.13 -32.55
CA PRO A 182 -6.39 -24.93 -33.67
C PRO A 182 -4.87 -25.04 -33.66
N GLU A 183 -4.45 -26.24 -34.05
CA GLU A 183 -3.13 -26.85 -34.24
C GLU A 183 -2.00 -25.95 -34.86
N PRO A 184 -0.71 -26.20 -34.56
CA PRO A 184 0.38 -25.27 -34.87
C PRO A 184 0.87 -25.41 -36.32
N LEU A 185 1.10 -24.28 -36.98
CA LEU A 185 1.79 -24.21 -38.28
C LEU A 185 3.30 -23.90 -38.10
N PRO A 186 4.16 -24.39 -39.01
CA PRO A 186 5.60 -24.58 -38.80
C PRO A 186 6.44 -23.30 -38.88
N PRO A 187 7.70 -23.32 -38.36
CA PRO A 187 8.50 -22.12 -38.17
C PRO A 187 9.12 -21.64 -39.48
N LEU A 188 8.92 -20.36 -39.82
CA LEU A 188 9.71 -19.68 -40.84
C LEU A 188 11.02 -19.18 -40.22
N THR A 189 12.09 -19.88 -40.54
CA THR A 189 13.49 -19.48 -40.33
C THR A 189 13.89 -18.30 -41.22
N ARG A 190 14.44 -17.23 -40.61
CA ARG A 190 15.48 -16.27 -41.08
C ARG A 190 15.13 -14.85 -40.58
N ALA A 191 16.06 -13.98 -40.19
CA ALA A 191 17.51 -14.04 -40.07
C ALA A 191 17.94 -12.92 -39.10
N ASP A 192 19.12 -13.10 -38.51
CA ASP A 192 19.84 -12.16 -37.66
C ASP A 192 19.76 -10.69 -38.08
N GLY A 193 19.49 -9.83 -37.10
CA GLY A 193 19.61 -8.38 -37.18
C GLY A 193 20.16 -7.84 -35.87
N ARG A 194 21.49 -7.88 -35.72
CA ARG A 194 22.24 -7.27 -34.64
C ARG A 194 21.88 -5.78 -34.50
N TYR A 195 21.43 -5.35 -33.33
CA TYR A 195 21.59 -3.97 -32.88
C TYR A 195 22.17 -3.97 -31.48
N GLN A 196 23.43 -3.52 -31.40
CA GLN A 196 24.08 -3.13 -30.16
C GLN A 196 23.64 -1.70 -29.78
N PRO A 197 23.69 -1.34 -28.48
CA PRO A 197 23.22 -0.05 -27.99
C PRO A 197 24.33 1.00 -28.04
N SER A 198 24.06 2.17 -28.62
CA SER A 198 24.98 3.31 -28.56
C SER A 198 24.69 4.20 -27.35
N SER A 199 25.67 4.22 -26.45
CA SER A 199 25.84 5.13 -25.33
C SER A 199 26.30 6.52 -25.79
N LEU A 200 25.62 7.59 -25.34
CA LEU A 200 26.22 8.93 -25.25
C LEU A 200 25.73 9.63 -23.97
N ARG A 201 26.69 9.97 -23.10
CA ARG A 201 26.60 10.89 -21.95
C ARG A 201 27.28 12.22 -22.33
N TYR A 202 27.01 13.26 -21.53
CA TYR A 202 27.51 14.66 -21.52
C TYR A 202 26.82 15.61 -22.54
N SER A 203 26.45 16.86 -22.23
CA SER A 203 26.60 17.70 -21.02
C SER A 203 25.67 18.93 -21.09
N ALA A 204 25.43 19.56 -19.92
CA ALA A 204 24.88 20.92 -19.73
C ALA A 204 25.68 21.97 -20.55
N ASP A 205 25.19 23.17 -20.91
CA ASP A 205 24.66 24.23 -20.05
C ASP A 205 24.45 25.54 -20.87
N TYR A 206 23.71 26.49 -20.28
CA TYR A 206 23.50 27.92 -20.61
C TYR A 206 22.71 28.40 -21.85
N GLY A 207 21.62 29.12 -21.57
CA GLY A 207 21.03 30.08 -22.51
C GLY A 207 19.63 30.56 -22.15
N ARG A 208 19.45 31.22 -21.00
CA ARG A 208 18.24 32.02 -20.73
C ARG A 208 18.35 33.34 -21.51
N PRO A 209 17.31 33.76 -22.23
CA PRO A 209 16.93 35.16 -22.20
C PRO A 209 15.51 35.36 -21.69
N SER A 210 15.41 36.33 -20.79
CA SER A 210 14.20 36.92 -20.27
C SER A 210 13.40 37.60 -21.39
N TYR A 211 12.14 37.20 -21.58
CA TYR A 211 11.09 38.12 -22.02
C TYR A 211 9.96 38.09 -21.00
N ARG A 212 9.84 39.23 -20.34
CA ARG A 212 8.85 39.61 -19.34
C ARG A 212 7.67 40.20 -20.10
N ASN A 213 6.47 39.66 -19.82
CA ASN A 213 5.12 40.17 -20.06
C ASN A 213 4.83 40.93 -21.36
N ASP A 214 3.89 40.38 -22.14
CA ASP A 214 2.61 41.04 -22.39
C ASP A 214 1.68 40.09 -23.16
N TYR A 215 0.80 39.37 -22.45
CA TYR A 215 -0.53 39.06 -22.95
C TYR A 215 -1.48 39.00 -21.75
N LEU A 216 -2.43 39.91 -21.76
CA LEU A 216 -3.51 40.05 -20.80
C LEU A 216 -4.24 38.71 -20.67
N GLY A 217 -4.28 38.17 -19.45
CA GLY A 217 -5.00 36.94 -19.13
C GLY A 217 -6.46 37.06 -19.54
N ALA A 218 -6.95 36.05 -20.25
CA ALA A 218 -8.35 35.98 -20.61
C ALA A 218 -9.18 35.88 -19.30
N PRO A 219 -10.42 36.40 -19.24
CA PRO A 219 -11.29 36.19 -18.08
C PRO A 219 -11.54 34.70 -17.79
N ALA A 220 -11.32 33.83 -18.77
CA ALA A 220 -11.28 32.38 -18.61
C ALA A 220 -10.09 31.90 -17.77
N ASP A 221 -8.90 32.49 -17.92
CA ASP A 221 -7.72 32.15 -17.12
C ASP A 221 -7.90 32.58 -15.66
N ALA A 222 -8.55 33.73 -15.40
CA ALA A 222 -8.85 34.15 -14.03
C ALA A 222 -9.86 33.22 -13.33
N LEU A 223 -10.82 32.66 -14.09
CA LEU A 223 -11.83 31.73 -13.59
C LEU A 223 -11.28 30.29 -13.46
N GLN A 224 -10.34 29.91 -14.33
CA GLN A 224 -9.59 28.66 -14.19
C GLN A 224 -8.60 28.73 -13.03
N ASN A 225 -7.88 29.84 -12.87
CA ASN A 225 -6.97 30.05 -11.76
C ASN A 225 -7.71 30.10 -10.42
N SER A 226 -8.90 30.72 -10.34
CA SER A 226 -9.70 30.70 -9.11
C SER A 226 -10.26 29.31 -8.78
N ARG A 227 -10.62 28.50 -9.79
CA ARG A 227 -11.02 27.09 -9.59
C ARG A 227 -9.84 26.23 -9.16
N ILE A 228 -8.66 26.45 -9.73
CA ILE A 228 -7.43 25.76 -9.33
C ILE A 228 -7.06 26.16 -7.90
N ASP A 229 -7.12 27.44 -7.54
CA ASP A 229 -6.89 27.91 -6.17
C ASP A 229 -7.90 27.33 -5.17
N ALA A 230 -9.18 27.20 -5.55
CA ALA A 230 -10.21 26.58 -4.73
C ALA A 230 -9.98 25.07 -4.56
N LEU A 231 -9.60 24.37 -5.63
CA LEU A 231 -9.23 22.95 -5.57
C LEU A 231 -7.98 22.74 -4.72
N GLU A 232 -6.99 23.62 -4.83
CA GLU A 232 -5.81 23.59 -3.98
C GLU A 232 -6.13 23.86 -2.51
N GLN A 233 -7.05 24.80 -2.22
CA GLN A 233 -7.50 25.07 -0.85
C GLN A 233 -8.27 23.88 -0.27
N MET A 234 -9.14 23.24 -1.04
CA MET A 234 -9.82 22.01 -0.62
C MET A 234 -8.83 20.85 -0.44
N LEU A 235 -7.85 20.69 -1.33
CA LEU A 235 -6.80 19.68 -1.18
C LEU A 235 -5.93 19.93 0.05
N ARG A 236 -5.58 21.19 0.34
CA ARG A 236 -4.86 21.56 1.56
C ARG A 236 -5.72 21.32 2.81
N ALA A 237 -7.02 21.59 2.75
CA ALA A 237 -7.95 21.31 3.84
C ALA A 237 -8.10 19.79 4.09
N LEU A 238 -8.37 19.00 3.05
CA LEU A 238 -8.44 17.54 3.13
C LEU A 238 -7.11 16.94 3.61
N SER A 239 -5.98 17.42 3.09
CA SER A 239 -4.66 16.99 3.56
C SER A 239 -4.43 17.34 5.03
N HIS A 240 -4.92 18.50 5.49
CA HIS A 240 -4.85 18.89 6.89
C HIS A 240 -5.74 18.00 7.76
N ASP A 241 -6.96 17.70 7.31
CA ASP A 241 -7.90 16.82 8.00
C ASP A 241 -7.35 15.40 8.12
N PHE A 242 -6.80 14.82 7.05
CA PHE A 242 -6.12 13.52 7.11
C PHE A 242 -4.88 13.52 8.01
N THR A 243 -4.16 14.64 8.08
CA THR A 243 -3.01 14.77 8.99
C THR A 243 -3.47 14.86 10.44
N ASN A 244 -4.57 15.57 10.70
CA ASN A 244 -5.19 15.65 12.01
C ASN A 244 -5.74 14.29 12.46
N GLU A 245 -6.43 13.55 11.58
CA GLU A 245 -6.88 12.17 11.83
C GLU A 245 -5.71 11.24 12.11
N ARG A 246 -4.64 11.30 11.31
CA ARG A 246 -3.42 10.53 11.57
C ARG A 246 -2.78 10.90 12.90
N HIS A 247 -2.81 12.17 13.31
CA HIS A 247 -2.31 12.58 14.63
C HIS A 247 -3.17 12.06 15.77
N ILE A 248 -4.49 12.07 15.64
CA ILE A 248 -5.42 11.50 16.64
C ILE A 248 -5.22 9.99 16.75
N ILE A 249 -5.18 9.28 15.62
CA ILE A 249 -4.96 7.83 15.58
C ILE A 249 -3.57 7.49 16.13
N ALA A 250 -2.52 8.22 15.74
CA ALA A 250 -1.19 8.01 16.29
C ALA A 250 -1.11 8.36 17.78
N GLY A 251 -1.92 9.29 18.27
CA GLY A 251 -2.10 9.58 19.70
C GLY A 251 -2.69 8.38 20.43
N LEU A 252 -3.81 7.85 19.94
CA LEU A 252 -4.47 6.67 20.50
C LEU A 252 -3.57 5.43 20.50
N VAL A 253 -2.81 5.22 19.41
CA VAL A 253 -1.85 4.12 19.32
C VAL A 253 -0.68 4.32 20.29
N ARG A 254 -0.18 5.56 20.45
CA ARG A 254 0.85 5.84 21.46
C ARG A 254 0.34 5.63 22.87
N ASP A 255 -0.89 6.05 23.17
CA ASP A 255 -1.50 5.86 24.49
C ASP A 255 -1.72 4.37 24.77
N LEU A 256 -2.21 3.60 23.79
CA LEU A 256 -2.32 2.14 23.89
C LEU A 256 -0.93 1.48 24.08
N SER A 257 0.08 1.93 23.35
CA SER A 257 1.46 1.43 23.50
C SER A 257 2.05 1.78 24.87
N ARG A 258 1.69 2.93 25.43
CA ARG A 258 2.13 3.39 26.75
C ARG A 258 1.45 2.61 27.86
N ASP A 259 0.15 2.36 27.74
CA ASP A 259 -0.63 1.56 28.69
C ASP A 259 -0.18 0.10 28.67
N THR A 260 0.05 -0.48 27.49
CA THR A 260 0.57 -1.86 27.38
C THR A 260 1.98 -1.99 27.96
N LEU A 261 2.85 -1.00 27.77
CA LEU A 261 4.16 -0.96 28.43
C LEU A 261 4.06 -0.77 29.95
N ALA A 262 3.11 0.04 30.44
CA ALA A 262 2.86 0.19 31.87
C ALA A 262 2.39 -1.14 32.49
N HIS A 263 1.50 -1.86 31.81
CA HIS A 263 1.05 -3.18 32.25
C HIS A 263 2.14 -4.25 32.17
N GLN A 264 3.02 -4.22 31.17
CA GLN A 264 4.17 -5.12 31.09
C GLN A 264 5.22 -4.83 32.18
N ASP A 265 5.46 -3.57 32.53
CA ASP A 265 6.37 -3.20 33.63
C ASP A 265 5.81 -3.64 34.99
N ASP A 266 4.49 -3.54 35.18
CA ASP A 266 3.81 -4.00 36.40
C ASP A 266 3.76 -5.54 36.51
N GLN A 267 3.50 -6.24 35.39
CA GLN A 267 3.64 -7.69 35.31
C GLN A 267 5.09 -8.15 35.50
N GLY A 268 6.05 -7.42 34.96
CA GLY A 268 7.48 -7.68 35.12
C GLY A 268 7.94 -7.52 36.57
N ARG A 269 7.46 -6.48 37.27
CA ARG A 269 7.68 -6.32 38.72
C ARG A 269 7.06 -7.46 39.52
N GLY A 270 5.82 -7.86 39.20
CA GLY A 270 5.15 -8.99 39.83
C GLY A 270 5.90 -10.33 39.62
N GLN A 271 6.37 -10.58 38.39
CA GLN A 271 7.18 -11.77 38.08
C GLN A 271 8.55 -11.74 38.74
N ALA A 272 9.23 -10.59 38.78
CA ALA A 272 10.53 -10.46 39.45
C ALA A 272 10.43 -10.74 40.95
N VAL A 273 9.38 -10.24 41.61
CA VAL A 273 9.11 -10.50 43.05
C VAL A 273 8.80 -11.98 43.30
N LEU A 274 8.10 -12.66 42.37
CA LEU A 274 7.87 -14.10 42.46
C LEU A 274 9.15 -14.91 42.25
N ILE A 275 9.98 -14.56 41.27
CA ILE A 275 11.25 -15.23 40.99
C ILE A 275 12.24 -15.03 42.14
N GLU A 276 12.31 -13.84 42.72
CA GLU A 276 13.14 -13.55 43.90
C GLU A 276 12.69 -14.37 45.12
N ARG A 277 11.37 -14.52 45.34
CA ARG A 277 10.82 -15.34 46.42
C ARG A 277 11.00 -16.83 46.21
N ILE A 278 10.89 -17.31 44.97
CA ILE A 278 11.17 -18.70 44.60
C ILE A 278 12.67 -18.99 44.77
N GLY A 279 13.55 -18.08 44.35
CA GLY A 279 15.00 -18.20 44.56
C GLY A 279 15.38 -18.18 46.05
N ALA A 280 14.72 -17.35 46.87
CA ALA A 280 14.89 -17.36 48.32
C ALA A 280 14.41 -18.67 48.96
N LEU A 281 13.32 -19.26 48.44
CA LEU A 281 12.84 -20.58 48.87
C LEU A 281 13.83 -21.70 48.49
N GLU A 282 14.40 -21.66 47.29
CA GLU A 282 15.42 -22.63 46.87
C GLU A 282 16.72 -22.50 47.68
N ALA A 283 17.12 -21.26 48.01
CA ALA A 283 18.29 -21.01 48.85
C ALA A 283 18.09 -21.54 50.29
N MET A 284 16.92 -21.31 50.88
CA MET A 284 16.58 -21.84 52.21
C MET A 284 16.38 -23.36 52.22
N LEU A 285 15.87 -23.95 51.13
CA LEU A 285 15.74 -25.40 51.00
C LEU A 285 17.12 -26.08 50.86
N ARG A 286 18.07 -25.43 50.18
CA ARG A 286 19.47 -25.87 50.13
C ARG A 286 20.18 -25.74 51.48
N ASP A 287 19.90 -24.68 52.24
CA ASP A 287 20.54 -24.40 53.52
C ASP A 287 19.91 -25.22 54.68
N GLY A 288 18.60 -25.49 54.61
CA GLY A 288 17.85 -26.28 55.59
C GLY A 288 18.05 -27.80 55.50
N GLY A 289 18.70 -28.30 54.44
CA GLY A 289 18.97 -29.74 54.25
C GLY A 289 19.98 -30.35 55.22
N ALA A 290 20.64 -29.54 56.06
CA ALA A 290 21.71 -29.99 56.95
C ALA A 290 21.29 -30.26 58.42
N SER A 291 20.06 -30.00 58.83
CA SER A 291 19.65 -30.21 60.23
C SER A 291 18.20 -30.71 60.36
N ALA A 292 18.02 -32.03 60.21
CA ALA A 292 16.78 -32.72 60.52
C ALA A 292 16.42 -32.59 62.01
N GLY A 293 15.17 -32.19 62.32
CA GLY A 293 14.70 -32.17 63.71
C GLY A 293 13.28 -31.63 63.95
N SER A 294 12.26 -32.27 63.36
CA SER A 294 10.91 -32.45 63.93
C SER A 294 10.06 -31.27 64.45
N ALA A 295 10.33 -30.01 64.10
CA ALA A 295 9.47 -28.87 64.46
C ALA A 295 8.90 -28.06 63.26
N GLU A 296 9.22 -28.46 62.02
CA GLU A 296 9.05 -27.61 60.83
C GLU A 296 7.72 -27.75 60.07
N THR A 297 6.71 -28.44 60.60
CA THR A 297 5.40 -28.54 59.92
C THR A 297 4.52 -27.29 60.10
N LEU A 298 4.68 -26.56 61.21
CA LEU A 298 3.99 -25.28 61.47
C LEU A 298 4.35 -24.15 60.48
N PRO A 299 5.62 -23.93 60.07
CA PRO A 299 5.94 -22.93 59.07
C PRO A 299 5.51 -23.31 57.64
N LEU A 300 5.27 -24.59 57.33
CA LEU A 300 4.74 -25.01 56.03
C LEU A 300 3.25 -24.73 55.90
N VAL A 301 2.46 -24.95 56.97
CA VAL A 301 1.02 -24.67 56.98
C VAL A 301 0.76 -23.17 56.88
N SER A 302 1.45 -22.33 57.66
CA SER A 302 1.31 -20.87 57.55
C SER A 302 1.81 -20.33 56.20
N LYS A 303 2.76 -21.01 55.54
CA LYS A 303 3.20 -20.65 54.18
C LYS A 303 2.21 -21.10 53.10
N LEU A 304 1.52 -22.22 53.30
CA LEU A 304 0.41 -22.64 52.44
C LEU A 304 -0.77 -21.68 52.54
N GLU A 305 -1.13 -21.24 53.75
CA GLU A 305 -2.16 -20.20 53.95
C GLU A 305 -1.76 -18.87 53.28
N ASN A 306 -0.47 -18.50 53.32
CA ASN A 306 0.01 -17.30 52.63
C ASN A 306 0.03 -17.44 51.10
N ILE A 307 0.29 -18.64 50.58
CA ILE A 307 0.22 -18.92 49.14
C ILE A 307 -1.23 -18.92 48.67
N GLU A 308 -2.14 -19.49 49.48
CA GLU A 308 -3.58 -19.48 49.23
C GLU A 308 -4.12 -18.05 49.21
N ALA A 309 -3.77 -17.22 50.20
CA ALA A 309 -4.13 -15.80 50.23
C ALA A 309 -3.57 -15.02 49.02
N ALA A 310 -2.36 -15.35 48.55
CA ALA A 310 -1.78 -14.73 47.36
C ALA A 310 -2.47 -15.18 46.06
N LEU A 311 -2.90 -16.45 45.99
CA LEU A 311 -3.67 -16.97 44.86
C LEU A 311 -5.08 -16.37 44.82
N GLU A 312 -5.72 -16.19 45.96
CA GLU A 312 -7.01 -15.49 46.07
C GLU A 312 -6.88 -14.03 45.62
N LEU A 313 -5.82 -13.33 46.05
CA LEU A 313 -5.57 -11.96 45.65
C LEU A 313 -5.31 -11.86 44.13
N ARG A 314 -4.55 -12.79 43.56
CA ARG A 314 -4.33 -12.88 42.11
C ARG A 314 -5.60 -13.23 41.33
N LEU A 315 -6.45 -14.12 41.85
CA LEU A 315 -7.75 -14.43 41.26
C LEU A 315 -8.68 -13.21 41.29
N GLN A 316 -8.61 -12.42 42.37
CA GLN A 316 -9.39 -11.21 42.51
C GLN A 316 -8.89 -10.11 41.55
N GLU A 317 -7.58 -9.91 41.43
CA GLU A 317 -6.98 -9.01 40.42
C GLU A 317 -7.29 -9.46 38.99
N MET A 318 -7.21 -10.76 38.72
CA MET A 318 -7.59 -11.32 37.42
C MET A 318 -9.08 -11.10 37.14
N SER A 319 -9.95 -11.28 38.14
CA SER A 319 -11.38 -10.99 38.00
C SER A 319 -11.66 -9.51 37.73
N GLN A 320 -10.91 -8.59 38.35
CA GLN A 320 -11.01 -7.15 38.10
C GLN A 320 -10.46 -6.78 36.72
N SER A 321 -9.37 -7.40 36.28
CA SER A 321 -8.86 -7.20 34.91
C SER A 321 -9.85 -7.72 33.86
N TRP A 322 -10.55 -8.82 34.17
CA TRP A 322 -11.58 -9.39 33.31
C TRP A 322 -12.84 -8.51 33.23
N THR A 323 -13.26 -7.90 34.35
CA THR A 323 -14.39 -6.94 34.32
C THR A 323 -14.04 -5.70 33.51
N VAL A 324 -12.82 -5.14 33.65
CA VAL A 324 -12.36 -4.00 32.84
C VAL A 324 -12.28 -4.34 31.35
N LEU A 325 -11.74 -5.52 31.01
CA LEU A 325 -11.72 -6.01 29.63
C LEU A 325 -13.14 -6.19 29.09
N SER A 326 -14.04 -6.79 29.87
CA SER A 326 -15.45 -6.97 29.50
C SER A 326 -16.16 -5.62 29.29
N THR A 327 -15.92 -4.62 30.13
CA THR A 327 -16.50 -3.28 29.95
C THR A 327 -15.95 -2.60 28.70
N ARG A 328 -14.65 -2.74 28.40
CA ARG A 328 -14.07 -2.21 27.17
C ARG A 328 -14.55 -2.94 25.92
N LEU A 329 -14.81 -4.24 26.02
CA LEU A 329 -15.38 -5.02 24.92
C LEU A 329 -16.83 -4.63 24.67
N GLN A 330 -17.62 -4.36 25.71
CA GLN A 330 -18.96 -3.77 25.60
C GLN A 330 -18.94 -2.35 25.05
N GLU A 331 -17.96 -1.53 25.44
CA GLU A 331 -17.78 -0.16 24.93
C GLU A 331 -17.34 -0.16 23.47
N LEU A 332 -16.48 -1.12 23.07
CA LEU A 332 -16.08 -1.35 21.69
C LEU A 332 -17.26 -1.90 20.88
N GLU A 333 -18.07 -2.81 21.43
CA GLU A 333 -19.30 -3.28 20.80
C GLU A 333 -20.29 -2.12 20.61
N ALA A 334 -20.46 -1.26 21.62
CA ALA A 334 -21.28 -0.06 21.53
C ALA A 334 -20.71 0.91 20.47
N SER A 335 -19.41 1.13 20.44
CA SER A 335 -18.71 1.96 19.46
C SER A 335 -18.91 1.43 18.03
N VAL A 336 -18.77 0.11 17.83
CA VAL A 336 -18.99 -0.58 16.55
C VAL A 336 -20.46 -0.52 16.14
N ARG A 337 -21.42 -0.63 17.08
CA ARG A 337 -22.85 -0.44 16.79
C ARG A 337 -23.19 1.02 16.45
N THR A 338 -22.48 1.99 17.04
CA THR A 338 -22.66 3.42 16.74
C THR A 338 -21.93 3.87 15.47
N ARG A 339 -21.08 3.02 14.89
CA ARG A 339 -20.44 3.29 13.60
C ARG A 339 -21.48 3.08 12.49
N PRO A 340 -21.87 4.12 11.71
CA PRO A 340 -22.72 3.91 10.56
C PRO A 340 -21.96 3.06 9.54
N VAL A 341 -22.48 1.86 9.29
CA VAL A 341 -22.00 0.94 8.25
C VAL A 341 -22.26 1.60 6.90
N SER A 342 -21.20 1.79 6.12
CA SER A 342 -21.32 2.08 4.69
C SER A 342 -21.88 0.84 3.98
N ASP A 343 -23.04 1.01 3.37
CA ASP A 343 -23.74 0.16 2.38
C ASP A 343 -23.21 -1.27 2.16
N GLY A 344 -23.70 -2.18 3.00
CA GLY A 344 -24.09 -3.51 2.54
C GLY A 344 -25.61 -3.56 2.61
N VAL A 345 -26.29 -3.83 1.49
CA VAL A 345 -27.76 -3.92 1.39
C VAL A 345 -28.32 -4.72 2.57
N ASP A 346 -29.05 -4.05 3.45
CA ASP A 346 -29.64 -4.66 4.63
C ASP A 346 -30.81 -5.54 4.21
N LEU A 347 -30.62 -6.86 4.28
CA LEU A 347 -31.63 -7.86 3.98
C LEU A 347 -32.45 -8.25 5.23
N LYS A 348 -32.12 -7.71 6.42
CA LYS A 348 -32.91 -7.92 7.64
C LYS A 348 -34.38 -7.50 7.49
N PRO A 349 -34.72 -6.38 6.84
CA PRO A 349 -36.12 -6.03 6.62
C PRO A 349 -36.87 -7.04 5.74
N ILE A 350 -36.16 -7.79 4.89
CA ILE A 350 -36.73 -8.85 4.06
C ILE A 350 -36.83 -10.16 4.87
N ALA A 351 -35.84 -10.46 5.71
CA ALA A 351 -35.85 -11.61 6.62
C ALA A 351 -36.94 -11.47 7.71
N ASP A 352 -37.06 -10.32 8.36
CA ASP A 352 -38.07 -10.04 9.37
C ASP A 352 -39.48 -10.07 8.76
N ARG A 353 -39.64 -9.58 7.52
CA ARG A 353 -40.92 -9.71 6.81
C ARG A 353 -41.23 -11.16 6.42
N LEU A 354 -40.23 -11.98 6.12
CA LEU A 354 -40.42 -13.41 5.85
C LEU A 354 -40.76 -14.18 7.13
N ASP A 355 -40.13 -13.86 8.28
CA ASP A 355 -40.48 -14.44 9.59
C ASP A 355 -41.89 -14.04 10.02
N ILE A 356 -42.29 -12.77 9.84
CA ILE A 356 -43.67 -12.32 10.13
C ILE A 356 -44.67 -13.01 9.20
N ILE A 357 -44.33 -13.23 7.94
CA ILE A 357 -45.19 -13.96 7.00
C ILE A 357 -45.23 -15.45 7.35
N GLU A 358 -44.11 -16.05 7.77
CA GLU A 358 -44.04 -17.45 8.20
C GLU A 358 -44.82 -17.66 9.51
N GLU A 359 -44.73 -16.74 10.47
CA GLU A 359 -45.51 -16.78 11.71
C GLU A 359 -46.99 -16.44 11.48
N ALA A 360 -47.32 -15.59 10.51
CA ALA A 360 -48.71 -15.34 10.13
C ALA A 360 -49.34 -16.49 9.34
N VAL A 361 -48.54 -17.22 8.54
CA VAL A 361 -48.98 -18.38 7.75
C VAL A 361 -49.04 -19.65 8.59
N LEU A 362 -48.09 -19.85 9.53
CA LEU A 362 -48.08 -20.98 10.46
C LEU A 362 -48.92 -20.72 11.73
N GLY A 363 -49.15 -19.46 12.09
CA GLY A 363 -49.95 -19.07 13.26
C GLY A 363 -51.46 -19.05 13.02
N HIS A 364 -51.92 -19.14 11.76
CA HIS A 364 -53.35 -19.06 11.43
C HIS A 364 -54.09 -20.42 11.39
N ASP A 365 -53.41 -21.55 11.63
CA ASP A 365 -54.07 -22.87 11.68
C ASP A 365 -54.40 -23.34 13.13
N GLN A 366 -55.59 -22.92 13.57
CA GLN A 366 -56.64 -23.84 14.03
C GLN A 366 -56.55 -24.55 15.42
N HIS A 367 -55.75 -24.11 16.41
CA HIS A 367 -55.70 -24.84 17.70
C HIS A 367 -55.84 -24.05 19.02
N ARG A 368 -55.95 -22.72 19.05
CA ARG A 368 -55.99 -21.97 20.33
C ARG A 368 -57.37 -21.57 20.87
N GLY A 369 -58.41 -21.55 20.03
CA GLY A 369 -59.77 -21.11 20.43
C GLY A 369 -60.72 -22.23 20.88
N ILE A 370 -60.53 -23.45 20.40
CA ILE A 370 -61.49 -24.56 20.61
C ILE A 370 -61.14 -25.40 21.85
N GLY A 371 -59.84 -25.50 22.20
CA GLY A 371 -59.38 -26.25 23.38
C GLY A 371 -59.81 -25.64 24.72
N ASP A 372 -59.69 -24.31 24.87
CA ASP A 372 -60.07 -23.63 26.12
C ASP A 372 -61.60 -23.63 26.34
N LEU A 373 -62.39 -23.66 25.27
CA LEU A 373 -63.85 -23.81 25.35
C LEU A 373 -64.27 -25.25 25.70
N ALA A 374 -63.56 -26.26 25.18
CA ALA A 374 -63.81 -27.67 25.49
C ALA A 374 -63.47 -27.99 26.96
N ASP A 375 -62.35 -27.47 27.49
CA ASP A 375 -61.96 -27.64 28.88
C ASP A 375 -62.91 -26.92 29.85
N ARG A 376 -63.42 -25.75 29.47
CA ARG A 376 -64.43 -25.02 30.25
C ARG A 376 -65.78 -25.73 30.25
N LEU A 377 -66.19 -26.32 29.12
CA LEU A 377 -67.41 -27.12 29.04
C LEU A 377 -67.32 -28.40 29.88
N ALA A 378 -66.18 -29.09 29.85
CA ALA A 378 -65.95 -30.28 30.66
C ALA A 378 -65.96 -29.98 32.17
N LYS A 379 -65.38 -28.85 32.59
CA LYS A 379 -65.46 -28.40 33.99
C LYS A 379 -66.88 -28.04 34.43
N LEU A 380 -67.64 -27.38 33.55
CA LEU A 380 -69.03 -27.04 33.83
C LEU A 380 -69.91 -28.29 33.98
N GLU A 381 -69.67 -29.32 33.17
CA GLU A 381 -70.37 -30.59 33.22
C GLU A 381 -70.08 -31.38 34.51
N ASP A 382 -68.83 -31.39 34.99
CA ASP A 382 -68.43 -32.03 36.25
C ASP A 382 -69.02 -31.31 37.48
N ASP A 383 -69.05 -29.96 37.46
CA ASP A 383 -69.65 -29.16 38.54
C ASP A 383 -71.18 -29.35 38.61
N ILE A 384 -71.87 -29.41 37.48
CA ILE A 384 -73.31 -29.71 37.42
C ILE A 384 -73.59 -31.14 37.89
N GLY A 385 -72.75 -32.10 37.50
CA GLY A 385 -72.82 -33.49 37.96
C GLY A 385 -72.69 -33.63 39.48
N ARG A 386 -71.77 -32.90 40.10
CA ARG A 386 -71.62 -32.86 41.57
C ARG A 386 -72.82 -32.25 42.29
N VAL A 387 -73.41 -31.18 41.73
CA VAL A 387 -74.58 -30.53 42.32
C VAL A 387 -75.83 -31.42 42.22
N LEU A 388 -76.01 -32.14 41.12
CA LEU A 388 -77.09 -33.13 40.99
C LEU A 388 -76.88 -34.36 41.87
N ALA A 389 -75.65 -34.84 42.04
CA ALA A 389 -75.35 -35.99 42.91
C ALA A 389 -75.57 -35.67 44.40
N ALA A 390 -75.27 -34.44 44.83
CA ALA A 390 -75.51 -33.98 46.20
C ALA A 390 -76.99 -33.65 46.51
N SER A 391 -77.88 -33.66 45.50
CA SER A 391 -79.27 -33.19 45.60
C SER A 391 -80.27 -34.22 46.17
N THR A 392 -79.86 -35.44 46.52
CA THR A 392 -80.81 -36.53 46.80
C THR A 392 -81.04 -36.87 48.27
N ASP A 393 -80.43 -36.17 49.22
CA ASP A 393 -80.77 -36.40 50.63
C ASP A 393 -80.90 -35.10 51.45
N THR A 394 -81.80 -35.19 52.42
CA THR A 394 -82.46 -34.26 53.36
C THR A 394 -81.71 -33.02 53.94
N GLY A 395 -80.79 -32.39 53.21
CA GLY A 395 -80.09 -31.13 53.58
C GLY A 395 -80.53 -29.87 52.78
N ARG A 396 -81.66 -29.92 52.07
CA ARG A 396 -82.08 -28.90 51.09
C ARG A 396 -82.27 -27.49 51.65
N ALA A 397 -82.56 -27.32 52.94
CA ALA A 397 -82.73 -25.99 53.55
C ALA A 397 -81.38 -25.33 53.93
N ASP A 398 -80.44 -26.09 54.51
CA ASP A 398 -79.09 -25.59 54.83
C ASP A 398 -78.22 -25.43 53.57
N ALA A 399 -78.42 -26.28 52.55
CA ALA A 399 -77.74 -26.15 51.26
C ALA A 399 -78.22 -24.92 50.46
N LEU A 400 -79.47 -24.49 50.64
CA LEU A 400 -79.99 -23.25 50.04
C LEU A 400 -79.47 -22.01 50.76
N LEU A 401 -79.39 -22.03 52.10
CA LEU A 401 -78.77 -20.94 52.89
C LEU A 401 -77.27 -20.80 52.61
N GLY A 402 -76.52 -21.90 52.59
CA GLY A 402 -75.12 -21.88 52.14
C GLY A 402 -74.95 -21.61 50.63
N GLY A 403 -76.02 -21.74 49.85
CA GLY A 403 -76.09 -21.33 48.45
C GLY A 403 -76.14 -19.81 48.29
N PHE A 404 -76.86 -19.09 49.17
CA PHE A 404 -76.90 -17.62 49.16
C PHE A 404 -75.55 -17.01 49.53
N ASP A 405 -74.84 -17.55 50.53
CA ASP A 405 -73.48 -17.09 50.86
C ASP A 405 -72.48 -17.34 49.72
N LYS A 406 -72.66 -18.43 48.95
CA LYS A 406 -71.88 -18.70 47.74
C LYS A 406 -72.24 -17.75 46.60
N ILE A 407 -73.49 -17.34 46.47
CA ILE A 407 -73.94 -16.36 45.46
C ILE A 407 -73.38 -14.97 45.79
N ASP A 408 -73.39 -14.54 47.05
CA ASP A 408 -72.75 -13.28 47.48
C ASP A 408 -71.23 -13.35 47.31
N GLY A 409 -70.62 -14.49 47.62
CA GLY A 409 -69.19 -14.73 47.36
C GLY A 409 -68.84 -14.72 45.86
N LEU A 410 -69.73 -15.20 44.99
CA LEU A 410 -69.59 -15.14 43.55
C LEU A 410 -69.81 -13.72 43.01
N SER A 411 -70.75 -12.97 43.57
CA SER A 411 -70.98 -11.56 43.21
C SER A 411 -69.77 -10.70 43.53
N ASN A 412 -69.20 -10.84 44.74
CA ASN A 412 -67.98 -10.13 45.13
C ASN A 412 -66.76 -10.55 44.27
N LYS A 413 -66.68 -11.82 43.86
CA LYS A 413 -65.66 -12.29 42.91
C LYS A 413 -65.88 -11.74 41.50
N LEU A 414 -67.13 -11.57 41.07
CA LEU A 414 -67.47 -10.99 39.78
C LEU A 414 -67.14 -9.49 39.74
N ASP A 415 -67.39 -8.76 40.83
CA ASP A 415 -67.06 -7.34 40.94
C ASP A 415 -65.55 -7.09 40.98
N THR A 416 -64.81 -7.92 41.72
CA THR A 416 -63.33 -7.87 41.71
C THR A 416 -62.76 -8.25 40.34
N HIS A 417 -63.34 -9.24 39.66
CA HIS A 417 -62.94 -9.60 38.31
C HIS A 417 -63.25 -8.47 37.30
N ASN A 418 -64.44 -7.86 37.38
CA ASN A 418 -64.79 -6.70 36.54
C ASN A 418 -63.88 -5.50 36.81
N GLY A 419 -63.50 -5.24 38.06
CA GLY A 419 -62.49 -4.22 38.40
C GLY A 419 -61.13 -4.50 37.73
N SER A 420 -60.63 -5.73 37.86
CA SER A 420 -59.36 -6.14 37.24
C SER A 420 -59.39 -6.11 35.71
N LEU A 421 -60.53 -6.48 35.09
CA LEU A 421 -60.71 -6.39 33.64
C LEU A 421 -60.73 -4.94 33.17
N ASN A 422 -61.31 -4.03 33.95
CA ASN A 422 -61.35 -2.61 33.60
C ASN A 422 -59.97 -1.97 33.73
N GLU A 423 -59.18 -2.33 34.75
CA GLU A 423 -57.78 -1.90 34.88
C GLU A 423 -56.91 -2.42 33.72
N ILE A 424 -57.08 -3.68 33.32
CA ILE A 424 -56.38 -4.25 32.16
C ILE A 424 -56.81 -3.54 30.86
N ALA A 425 -58.10 -3.24 30.70
CA ALA A 425 -58.60 -2.53 29.53
C ALA A 425 -58.04 -1.11 29.43
N VAL A 426 -57.95 -0.38 30.55
CA VAL A 426 -57.33 0.95 30.60
C VAL A 426 -55.84 0.86 30.30
N GLY A 427 -55.10 -0.08 30.91
CA GLY A 427 -53.68 -0.27 30.64
C GLY A 427 -53.40 -0.69 29.19
N LEU A 428 -54.27 -1.49 28.57
CA LEU A 428 -54.17 -1.84 27.16
C LEU A 428 -54.44 -0.64 26.25
N ALA A 429 -55.42 0.20 26.59
CA ALA A 429 -55.73 1.41 25.84
C ALA A 429 -54.58 2.45 25.90
N GLU A 430 -53.95 2.60 27.07
CA GLU A 430 -52.77 3.45 27.22
C GLU A 430 -51.59 2.92 26.41
N ARG A 431 -51.29 1.61 26.49
CA ARG A 431 -50.23 0.99 25.69
C ARG A 431 -50.51 1.08 24.18
N MET A 432 -51.76 0.93 23.76
CA MET A 432 -52.14 1.11 22.35
C MET A 432 -51.90 2.55 21.89
N SER A 433 -52.26 3.54 22.71
CA SER A 433 -52.01 4.97 22.43
C SER A 433 -50.51 5.31 22.35
N GLU A 434 -49.68 4.68 23.20
CA GLU A 434 -48.22 4.81 23.14
C GLU A 434 -47.66 4.16 21.87
N VAL A 435 -48.13 2.97 21.50
CA VAL A 435 -47.74 2.28 20.26
C VAL A 435 -48.16 3.08 19.04
N GLU A 436 -49.38 3.62 19.00
CA GLU A 436 -49.85 4.49 17.91
C GLU A 436 -48.98 5.74 17.76
N ARG A 437 -48.58 6.37 18.88
CA ARG A 437 -47.63 7.49 18.85
C ARG A 437 -46.24 7.08 18.36
N ALA A 438 -45.73 5.94 18.81
CA ALA A 438 -44.42 5.44 18.38
C ALA A 438 -44.43 5.11 16.88
N VAL A 439 -45.49 4.47 16.39
CA VAL A 439 -45.67 4.15 14.97
C VAL A 439 -45.82 5.43 14.13
N ALA A 440 -46.59 6.42 14.59
CA ALA A 440 -46.71 7.70 13.89
C ALA A 440 -45.35 8.42 13.78
N ALA A 441 -44.57 8.42 14.86
CA ALA A 441 -43.22 8.99 14.85
C ALA A 441 -42.29 8.24 13.89
N GLU A 442 -42.35 6.90 13.86
CA GLU A 442 -41.52 6.10 12.95
C GLU A 442 -41.91 6.28 11.48
N ILE A 443 -43.21 6.48 11.18
CA ILE A 443 -43.67 6.82 9.83
C ILE A 443 -43.12 8.19 9.40
N GLU A 444 -43.10 9.18 10.30
CA GLU A 444 -42.55 10.51 10.01
C GLU A 444 -41.02 10.45 9.78
N THR A 445 -40.28 9.70 10.61
CA THR A 445 -38.83 9.52 10.42
C THR A 445 -38.53 8.74 9.15
N ALA A 446 -39.32 7.71 8.81
CA ALA A 446 -39.18 6.97 7.57
C ALA A 446 -39.46 7.84 6.34
N ALA A 447 -40.52 8.67 6.39
CA ALA A 447 -40.83 9.61 5.32
C ALA A 447 -39.70 10.64 5.11
N ALA A 448 -39.14 11.18 6.20
CA ALA A 448 -37.99 12.09 6.15
C ALA A 448 -36.75 11.42 5.54
N LYS A 449 -36.45 10.17 5.91
CA LYS A 449 -35.36 9.38 5.32
C LYS A 449 -35.58 9.14 3.82
N HIS A 450 -36.79 8.76 3.41
CA HIS A 450 -37.11 8.57 1.99
C HIS A 450 -36.98 9.86 1.17
N GLN A 451 -37.36 11.00 1.75
CA GLN A 451 -37.18 12.30 1.11
C GLN A 451 -35.70 12.68 0.96
N ALA A 452 -34.87 12.38 1.97
CA ALA A 452 -33.42 12.57 1.88
C ALA A 452 -32.81 11.69 0.78
N TYR A 453 -33.15 10.40 0.71
CA TYR A 453 -32.67 9.52 -0.36
C TYR A 453 -33.09 9.97 -1.75
N ALA A 454 -34.30 10.50 -1.91
CA ALA A 454 -34.75 11.05 -3.18
C ALA A 454 -33.90 12.28 -3.58
N HIS A 455 -33.54 13.12 -2.61
CA HIS A 455 -32.66 14.27 -2.85
C HIS A 455 -31.25 13.84 -3.23
N ASP A 456 -30.65 12.93 -2.47
CA ASP A 456 -29.31 12.40 -2.74
C ASP A 456 -29.25 11.74 -4.13
N LEU A 457 -30.29 11.00 -4.51
CA LEU A 457 -30.37 10.38 -5.83
C LEU A 457 -30.43 11.43 -6.96
N THR A 458 -31.13 12.55 -6.74
CA THR A 458 -31.15 13.66 -7.71
C THR A 458 -29.80 14.36 -7.82
N GLU A 459 -29.10 14.55 -6.70
CA GLU A 459 -27.76 15.15 -6.69
C GLU A 459 -26.75 14.24 -7.38
N VAL A 460 -26.80 12.93 -7.10
CA VAL A 460 -25.97 11.93 -7.80
C VAL A 460 -26.29 11.92 -9.30
N HIS A 461 -27.56 11.99 -9.68
CA HIS A 461 -27.93 12.06 -11.10
C HIS A 461 -27.39 13.32 -11.77
N GLU A 462 -27.48 14.48 -11.11
CA GLU A 462 -26.91 15.74 -11.62
C GLU A 462 -25.38 15.68 -11.73
N ALA A 463 -24.71 15.10 -10.73
CA ALA A 463 -23.27 14.88 -10.76
C ALA A 463 -22.86 13.96 -11.91
N LEU A 464 -23.61 12.89 -12.17
CA LEU A 464 -23.39 12.00 -13.31
C LEU A 464 -23.57 12.71 -14.65
N LEU A 465 -24.59 13.57 -14.78
CA LEU A 465 -24.79 14.38 -15.99
C LEU A 465 -23.62 15.35 -16.21
N LYS A 466 -23.14 16.01 -15.15
CA LYS A 466 -21.95 16.90 -15.22
C LYS A 466 -20.69 16.13 -15.58
N VAL A 467 -20.48 14.93 -15.02
CA VAL A 467 -19.34 14.07 -15.39
C VAL A 467 -19.41 13.67 -16.86
N ASN A 468 -20.59 13.32 -17.35
CA ASN A 468 -20.80 12.97 -18.76
C ASN A 468 -20.50 14.16 -19.69
N GLU A 469 -21.00 15.35 -19.37
CA GLU A 469 -20.69 16.58 -20.11
C GLU A 469 -19.18 16.91 -20.10
N ASN A 470 -18.52 16.73 -18.96
CA ASN A 470 -17.07 16.89 -18.83
C ASN A 470 -16.30 15.86 -19.67
N GLN A 471 -16.77 14.61 -19.74
CA GLN A 471 -16.17 13.58 -20.59
C GLN A 471 -16.29 13.93 -22.07
N HIS A 472 -17.44 14.43 -22.51
CA HIS A 472 -17.62 14.91 -23.88
C HIS A 472 -16.73 16.11 -24.19
N THR A 473 -16.61 17.06 -23.26
CA THR A 473 -15.71 18.21 -23.39
C THR A 473 -14.24 17.77 -23.48
N LEU A 474 -13.83 16.83 -22.63
CA LEU A 474 -12.47 16.27 -22.63
C LEU A 474 -12.19 15.51 -23.92
N ALA A 475 -13.12 14.70 -24.40
CA ALA A 475 -13.00 14.01 -25.69
C ALA A 475 -12.82 15.02 -26.84
N GLY A 476 -13.63 16.08 -26.88
CA GLY A 476 -13.51 17.15 -27.86
C GLY A 476 -12.14 17.85 -27.80
N SER A 477 -11.67 18.17 -26.59
CA SER A 477 -10.34 18.79 -26.41
C SER A 477 -9.20 17.86 -26.84
N MET A 478 -9.32 16.55 -26.60
CA MET A 478 -8.30 15.58 -26.96
C MET A 478 -8.23 15.37 -28.48
N ASP A 479 -9.38 15.33 -29.15
CA ASP A 479 -9.43 15.27 -30.61
C ASP A 479 -8.88 16.55 -31.24
N GLN A 480 -9.20 17.72 -30.66
CA GLN A 480 -8.58 18.98 -31.07
C GLN A 480 -7.06 18.93 -30.93
N TRP A 481 -6.53 18.53 -29.77
CA TRP A 481 -5.09 18.44 -29.54
C TRP A 481 -4.39 17.45 -30.49
N ARG A 482 -5.05 16.33 -30.82
CA ARG A 482 -4.56 15.38 -31.83
C ARG A 482 -4.49 16.01 -33.21
N THR A 483 -5.51 16.76 -33.62
CA THR A 483 -5.51 17.45 -34.93
C THR A 483 -4.46 18.57 -34.99
N GLU A 484 -4.30 19.35 -33.92
CA GLU A 484 -3.28 20.38 -33.80
C GLU A 484 -1.87 19.77 -33.83
N SER A 485 -1.63 18.73 -33.01
CA SER A 485 -0.34 18.02 -32.98
C SER A 485 0.01 17.40 -34.34
N ALA A 486 -0.96 16.80 -35.04
CA ALA A 486 -0.74 16.26 -36.38
C ALA A 486 -0.37 17.37 -37.38
N THR A 487 -1.01 18.54 -37.27
CA THR A 487 -0.73 19.72 -38.09
C THR A 487 0.68 20.26 -37.80
N ASP A 488 1.06 20.34 -36.52
CA ASP A 488 2.39 20.78 -36.10
C ASP A 488 3.49 19.85 -36.57
N VAL A 489 3.28 18.53 -36.45
CA VAL A 489 4.24 17.54 -36.98
C VAL A 489 4.37 17.67 -38.50
N ALA A 490 3.28 17.86 -39.23
CA ALA A 490 3.33 18.10 -40.66
C ALA A 490 4.12 19.38 -41.00
N ASN A 491 3.94 20.45 -40.22
CA ASN A 491 4.69 21.69 -40.38
C ASN A 491 6.20 21.50 -40.10
N ILE A 492 6.55 20.76 -39.04
CA ILE A 492 7.94 20.43 -38.73
C ILE A 492 8.56 19.60 -39.85
N LEU A 493 7.86 18.59 -40.36
CA LEU A 493 8.33 17.75 -41.45
C LEU A 493 8.61 18.58 -42.72
N ASN A 494 7.71 19.50 -43.05
CA ASN A 494 7.89 20.42 -44.17
C ASN A 494 9.11 21.34 -43.99
N ARG A 495 9.32 21.86 -42.77
CA ARG A 495 10.50 22.68 -42.46
C ARG A 495 11.79 21.88 -42.53
N LEU A 496 11.81 20.66 -42.02
CA LEU A 496 12.97 19.78 -42.07
C LEU A 496 13.33 19.44 -43.52
N SER A 497 12.34 19.13 -44.35
CA SER A 497 12.56 18.92 -45.79
C SER A 497 13.13 20.16 -46.49
N GLY A 498 12.72 21.37 -46.06
CA GLY A 498 13.32 22.61 -46.52
C GLY A 498 14.80 22.73 -46.13
N ILE A 499 15.12 22.47 -44.87
CA ILE A 499 16.50 22.49 -44.36
C ILE A 499 17.38 21.46 -45.07
N ASP A 500 16.88 20.24 -45.31
CA ASP A 500 17.62 19.20 -46.03
C ASP A 500 17.96 19.64 -47.46
N ARG A 501 17.03 20.32 -48.15
CA ARG A 501 17.30 20.91 -49.47
C ARG A 501 18.33 22.03 -49.40
N ASP A 502 18.19 22.94 -48.43
CA ASP A 502 19.12 24.05 -48.26
C ASP A 502 20.53 23.57 -47.88
N ALA A 503 20.64 22.47 -47.12
CA ALA A 503 21.90 21.83 -46.77
C ALA A 503 22.55 21.09 -47.96
N ALA A 504 21.76 20.61 -48.93
CA ALA A 504 22.29 19.99 -50.14
C ALA A 504 22.96 21.01 -51.09
N LEU A 505 22.50 22.26 -51.12
CA LEU A 505 23.01 23.29 -52.04
C LEU A 505 24.53 23.59 -51.85
N PRO A 506 25.07 23.78 -50.63
CA PRO A 506 26.50 23.92 -50.41
C PRO A 506 27.31 22.69 -50.87
N ALA A 507 26.79 21.48 -50.66
CA ALA A 507 27.50 20.26 -51.06
C ALA A 507 27.58 20.16 -52.59
N GLU A 508 26.49 20.45 -53.29
CA GLU A 508 26.45 20.48 -54.76
C GLU A 508 27.37 21.57 -55.33
N THR A 509 27.37 22.78 -54.74
CA THR A 509 28.24 23.87 -55.19
C THR A 509 29.73 23.57 -54.94
N LEU A 510 30.08 22.96 -53.81
CA LEU A 510 31.45 22.50 -53.55
C LEU A 510 31.87 21.38 -54.51
N ALA A 511 30.99 20.43 -54.81
CA ALA A 511 31.26 19.39 -55.81
C ALA A 511 31.49 19.99 -57.21
N ALA A 512 30.69 20.98 -57.60
CA ALA A 512 30.87 21.70 -58.85
C ALA A 512 32.21 22.46 -58.90
N LEU A 513 32.60 23.12 -57.81
CA LEU A 513 33.90 23.80 -57.69
C LEU A 513 35.07 22.82 -57.76
N ASN A 514 34.98 21.66 -57.11
CA ASN A 514 36.02 20.63 -57.17
C ASN A 514 36.19 20.10 -58.60
N ASN A 515 35.09 19.78 -59.29
CA ASN A 515 35.13 19.37 -60.69
C ASN A 515 35.77 20.44 -61.59
N HIS A 516 35.49 21.71 -61.33
CA HIS A 516 36.12 22.82 -62.05
C HIS A 516 37.63 22.92 -61.78
N MET A 517 38.06 22.74 -60.52
CA MET A 517 39.46 22.72 -60.13
C MET A 517 40.22 21.54 -60.76
N GLU A 518 39.62 20.36 -60.82
CA GLU A 518 40.21 19.20 -61.50
C GLU A 518 40.34 19.41 -63.01
N ALA A 519 39.32 19.99 -63.65
CA ALA A 519 39.37 20.32 -65.06
C ALA A 519 40.49 21.35 -65.36
N THR A 520 40.58 22.42 -64.57
CA THR A 520 41.64 23.43 -64.73
C THR A 520 43.02 22.85 -64.48
N ASN A 521 43.20 22.02 -63.45
CA ASN A 521 44.47 21.32 -63.19
C ASN A 521 44.87 20.43 -64.38
N ARG A 522 43.92 19.65 -64.92
CA ARG A 522 44.15 18.83 -66.13
C ARG A 522 44.60 19.68 -67.32
N PHE A 523 43.95 20.82 -67.57
CA PHE A 523 44.37 21.74 -68.63
C PHE A 523 45.77 22.31 -68.40
N ILE A 524 46.13 22.65 -67.16
CA ILE A 524 47.47 23.14 -66.81
C ILE A 524 48.52 22.07 -67.06
N ILE A 525 48.27 20.84 -66.59
CA ILE A 525 49.15 19.68 -66.79
C ILE A 525 49.32 19.38 -68.28
N GLU A 526 48.23 19.34 -69.06
CA GLU A 526 48.30 19.13 -70.51
C GLU A 526 49.11 20.22 -71.21
N ARG A 527 48.91 21.49 -70.82
CA ARG A 527 49.67 22.61 -71.37
C ARG A 527 51.15 22.52 -70.99
N TYR A 528 51.45 22.14 -69.76
CA TYR A 528 52.80 21.93 -69.27
C TYR A 528 53.50 20.81 -70.05
N HIS A 529 52.87 19.64 -70.16
CA HIS A 529 53.40 18.53 -70.95
C HIS A 529 53.57 18.90 -72.42
N ARG A 530 52.60 19.54 -73.08
CA ARG A 530 52.77 19.97 -74.49
C ARG A 530 53.98 20.86 -74.70
N ARG A 531 54.28 21.76 -73.76
CA ARG A 531 55.42 22.67 -73.84
C ARG A 531 56.76 21.97 -73.58
N HIS A 532 56.79 21.06 -72.61
CA HIS A 532 58.04 20.39 -72.18
C HIS A 532 58.26 19.03 -72.86
N ARG A 533 57.31 18.53 -73.66
CA ARG A 533 57.40 17.22 -74.36
C ARG A 533 58.62 17.11 -75.27
N PHE A 534 59.01 18.18 -75.94
CA PHE A 534 60.25 18.20 -76.71
C PHE A 534 61.48 18.10 -75.81
N MET A 535 61.50 18.83 -74.68
CA MET A 535 62.61 18.80 -73.72
C MET A 535 62.73 17.44 -73.04
N TYR A 536 61.61 16.84 -72.63
CA TYR A 536 61.55 15.49 -72.06
C TYR A 536 61.99 14.44 -73.08
N TRP A 537 61.64 14.57 -74.37
CA TRP A 537 62.14 13.69 -75.43
C TRP A 537 63.66 13.83 -75.64
N LEU A 538 64.18 15.06 -75.57
CA LEU A 538 65.59 15.34 -75.82
C LEU A 538 66.50 14.92 -74.65
N PHE A 539 66.06 15.13 -73.41
CA PHE A 539 66.89 14.97 -72.20
C PHE A 539 66.41 13.85 -71.27
N GLY A 540 65.31 13.18 -71.58
CA GLY A 540 64.69 12.15 -70.73
C GLY A 540 64.11 12.67 -69.41
N THR A 541 64.24 13.96 -69.10
CA THR A 541 63.80 14.60 -67.87
C THR A 541 63.37 16.05 -68.15
N ASP A 542 62.43 16.57 -67.35
CA ASP A 542 61.99 17.97 -67.46
C ASP A 542 62.99 18.96 -66.84
N ASP A 543 63.94 18.48 -66.03
CA ASP A 543 64.96 19.29 -65.36
C ASP A 543 66.33 19.14 -66.05
N TRP A 544 66.38 19.57 -67.32
CA TRP A 544 67.60 19.52 -68.13
C TRP A 544 68.74 20.39 -67.56
N ILE A 545 68.42 21.40 -66.73
CA ILE A 545 69.44 22.21 -66.04
C ILE A 545 70.11 21.37 -64.95
N SER A 546 69.35 20.62 -64.14
CA SER A 546 69.95 19.71 -63.16
C SER A 546 70.75 18.57 -63.81
N ALA A 547 70.35 18.12 -65.00
CA ALA A 547 70.99 17.01 -65.72
C ALA A 547 72.26 17.44 -66.50
N SER A 548 72.35 18.70 -66.93
CA SER A 548 73.46 19.22 -67.74
C SER A 548 74.63 19.80 -66.93
N TRP A 549 74.44 19.99 -65.62
CA TRP A 549 75.49 20.41 -64.70
C TRP A 549 75.97 19.20 -63.89
N PRO A 550 77.30 19.03 -63.65
CA PRO A 550 77.78 17.99 -62.75
C PRO A 550 77.07 18.16 -61.43
N SER A 551 76.29 17.16 -61.00
CA SER A 551 75.57 17.27 -59.74
C SER A 551 76.60 17.62 -58.65
N THR A 552 76.32 18.65 -57.86
CA THR A 552 77.15 19.02 -56.69
C THR A 552 77.40 17.81 -55.79
N LYS A 553 76.50 16.81 -55.83
CA LYS A 553 76.65 15.51 -55.18
C LYS A 553 77.78 14.65 -55.77
N ALA A 554 77.94 14.64 -57.09
CA ALA A 554 79.03 13.92 -57.77
C ALA A 554 80.39 14.59 -57.54
N THR A 555 80.44 15.92 -57.47
CA THR A 555 81.68 16.65 -57.15
C THR A 555 82.10 16.44 -55.69
N VAL A 556 81.14 16.44 -54.75
CA VAL A 556 81.41 16.17 -53.32
C VAL A 556 81.87 14.72 -53.10
N ALA A 557 81.27 13.75 -53.80
CA ALA A 557 81.70 12.35 -53.72
C ALA A 557 83.13 12.14 -54.28
N ALA A 558 83.50 12.84 -55.35
CA ALA A 558 84.86 12.81 -55.89
C ALA A 558 85.88 13.48 -54.95
N GLU A 559 85.46 14.51 -54.21
CA GLU A 559 86.29 15.21 -53.23
C GLU A 559 86.53 14.35 -51.97
N GLU A 560 85.50 13.65 -51.48
CA GLU A 560 85.64 12.65 -50.40
C GLU A 560 86.60 11.50 -50.79
N GLN A 561 86.56 11.07 -52.05
CA GLN A 561 87.43 10.00 -52.54
C GLN A 561 88.89 10.46 -52.63
N ARG A 562 89.14 11.70 -53.08
CA ARG A 562 90.48 12.32 -53.02
C ARG A 562 91.02 12.48 -51.61
N LEU A 563 90.17 12.85 -50.65
CA LEU A 563 90.57 12.99 -49.24
C LEU A 563 90.91 11.63 -48.60
N LYS A 564 90.25 10.55 -49.02
CA LYS A 564 90.60 9.19 -48.59
C LYS A 564 91.93 8.70 -49.17
N GLU A 565 92.26 9.05 -50.41
CA GLU A 565 93.53 8.67 -51.05
C GLU A 565 94.73 9.49 -50.56
N ALA A 566 94.51 10.75 -50.16
CA ALA A 566 95.56 11.62 -49.60
C ALA A 566 95.89 11.34 -48.12
N GLY A 567 95.13 10.44 -47.46
CA GLY A 567 95.29 10.07 -46.05
C GLY A 567 95.90 8.69 -45.80
N ALA A 568 96.53 8.06 -46.81
CA ALA A 568 97.18 6.75 -46.73
C ALA A 568 98.70 6.84 -46.77
#